data_AF-A0AAC9LN04-F1
#
_entry.id   AF-A0AAC9LN04-F1
#
_cell.length_a   1.000
_cell.length_b   1.000
_cell.length_c   1.000
_cell.angle_alpha   90.00
_cell.angle_beta   90.00
_cell.angle_gamma   90.00
#
_symmetry.space_group_name_H-M   'P 1'
#
loop_
_entity.id
_entity.type
_entity.pdbx_description
1 polymer ?
#
loop_
_entity_poly.entity_id
_entity_poly.type
_entity_poly.pdbx_seq_one_letter_code
_entity_poly.pdbx_strand_id
1 'polypeptide(L)'
;MKKLIIITALLSAFLTSCSTEEENINTENYSIENIEIEYSTLDIEIVQLLNDYRLSQGLNPLNILNVASKEANNHSLYMANQGEPSHDFFYLRSQNLQTAVNAKDVSENVAYGYTNAQSLVNAWINSEGHRNNIVNPLFTEIGIATKQDKNGKNYYTNIFVKL
;
A
#
# COMPACT_ATOMS: atom_id res chain seq x y z
N MET A 1 55.28 -32.79 59.39
CA MET A 1 54.71 -33.61 58.30
C MET A 1 54.04 -32.65 57.31
N LYS A 2 54.79 -32.25 56.26
CA LYS A 2 54.46 -32.44 54.83
C LYS A 2 53.04 -32.03 54.41
N LYS A 3 52.98 -30.82 53.84
CA LYS A 3 52.21 -30.32 52.67
C LYS A 3 50.82 -30.91 52.40
N LEU A 4 49.82 -30.02 52.31
CA LEU A 4 49.06 -29.85 51.07
C LEU A 4 48.36 -28.48 51.05
N ILE A 5 48.83 -27.58 50.20
CA ILE A 5 48.09 -26.36 49.82
C ILE A 5 47.26 -26.78 48.60
N ILE A 6 45.93 -26.78 48.75
CA ILE A 6 45.00 -26.93 47.62
C ILE A 6 44.56 -25.53 47.24
N ILE A 7 45.17 -24.98 46.18
CA ILE A 7 44.63 -23.85 45.45
C ILE A 7 43.62 -24.45 44.47
N THR A 8 42.34 -24.43 44.82
CA THR A 8 41.26 -24.65 43.86
C THR A 8 41.06 -23.35 43.09
N ALA A 9 41.53 -23.35 41.85
CA ALA A 9 41.30 -22.29 40.88
C ALA A 9 39.79 -22.14 40.61
N LEU A 10 39.35 -20.88 40.61
CA LEU A 10 38.08 -20.44 40.05
C LEU A 10 37.92 -20.99 38.63
N LEU A 11 36.80 -21.66 38.36
CA LEU A 11 36.24 -21.73 37.02
C LEU A 11 34.75 -21.40 37.12
N SER A 12 34.49 -20.09 37.14
CA SER A 12 33.14 -19.53 36.97
C SER A 12 32.69 -19.81 35.53
N ALA A 13 31.94 -20.89 35.32
CA ALA A 13 31.16 -21.07 34.11
C ALA A 13 29.96 -20.12 34.16
N PHE A 14 30.13 -18.91 33.63
CA PHE A 14 29.00 -18.07 33.27
C PHE A 14 28.27 -18.76 32.12
N LEU A 15 27.16 -19.43 32.42
CA LEU A 15 26.17 -19.79 31.41
C LEU A 15 25.47 -18.48 31.01
N THR A 16 26.06 -17.74 30.07
CA THR A 16 25.33 -16.72 29.32
C THR A 16 24.35 -17.45 28.41
N SER A 17 23.21 -17.85 28.98
CA SER A 17 22.03 -18.15 28.19
C SER A 17 21.63 -16.83 27.54
N CYS A 18 22.05 -16.62 26.29
CA CYS A 18 21.38 -15.68 25.42
C CYS A 18 19.99 -16.26 25.18
N SER A 19 19.07 -15.97 26.10
CA SER A 19 17.68 -15.79 25.76
C SER A 19 17.69 -14.77 24.63
N THR A 20 17.39 -15.19 23.41
CA THR A 20 16.89 -14.25 22.42
C THR A 20 15.75 -13.51 23.10
N GLU A 21 15.94 -12.22 23.34
CA GLU A 21 14.82 -11.33 23.60
C GLU A 21 13.97 -11.41 22.34
N GLU A 22 12.98 -12.31 22.37
CA GLU A 22 11.81 -12.16 21.52
C GLU A 22 11.26 -10.79 21.89
N GLU A 23 11.59 -9.79 21.07
CA GLU A 23 10.82 -8.55 21.04
C GLU A 23 9.37 -8.99 20.94
N ASN A 24 8.67 -8.84 22.06
CA ASN A 24 7.23 -8.88 22.10
C ASN A 24 6.81 -7.69 21.23
N ILE A 25 6.72 -7.94 19.91
CA ILE A 25 5.99 -7.07 19.02
C ILE A 25 4.59 -7.11 19.59
N ASN A 26 4.29 -6.07 20.36
CA ASN A 26 2.97 -5.76 20.80
C ASN A 26 2.18 -5.67 19.50
N THR A 27 1.52 -6.77 19.11
CA THR A 27 0.40 -6.77 18.19
C THR A 27 -0.72 -6.04 18.91
N GLU A 28 -0.50 -4.74 19.13
CA GLU A 28 -1.59 -3.81 19.26
C GLU A 28 -2.36 -4.00 17.97
N ASN A 29 -3.59 -4.49 18.12
CA ASN A 29 -4.61 -4.43 17.11
C ASN A 29 -4.52 -3.05 16.44
N TYR A 30 -3.89 -2.99 15.26
CA TYR A 30 -4.00 -1.85 14.37
C TYR A 30 -5.42 -1.92 13.86
N SER A 31 -6.35 -1.45 14.69
CA SER A 31 -7.75 -1.34 14.34
C SER A 31 -7.80 -0.49 13.08
N ILE A 32 -8.21 -1.12 12.00
CA ILE A 32 -8.43 -0.51 10.67
C ILE A 32 -9.38 0.69 10.75
N GLU A 33 -10.07 0.85 11.89
CA GLU A 33 -11.01 1.91 12.20
C GLU A 33 -10.42 3.33 12.25
N ASN A 34 -9.10 3.54 12.33
CA ASN A 34 -8.53 4.90 12.49
C ASN A 34 -7.51 5.33 11.41
N ILE A 35 -7.57 4.77 10.20
CA ILE A 35 -6.76 5.29 9.08
C ILE A 35 -7.49 6.49 8.48
N GLU A 36 -7.11 7.69 8.92
CA GLU A 36 -7.52 8.94 8.30
C GLU A 36 -6.62 9.23 7.10
N ILE A 37 -7.22 9.35 5.91
CA ILE A 37 -6.55 9.75 4.68
C ILE A 37 -7.11 11.09 4.25
N GLU A 38 -6.23 12.06 4.04
CA GLU A 38 -6.60 13.29 3.36
C GLU A 38 -6.60 13.06 1.84
N TYR A 39 -7.77 13.23 1.23
CA TYR A 39 -7.94 13.16 -0.22
C TYR A 39 -7.88 14.56 -0.81
N SER A 40 -7.10 14.72 -1.88
CA SER A 40 -7.15 15.94 -2.66
C SER A 40 -8.47 16.03 -3.44
N THR A 41 -8.89 17.24 -3.83
CA THR A 41 -10.02 17.42 -4.75
C THR A 41 -9.85 16.57 -6.01
N LEU A 42 -8.61 16.46 -6.51
CA LEU A 42 -8.31 15.69 -7.71
C LEU A 42 -8.51 14.19 -7.50
N ASP A 43 -8.17 13.64 -6.32
CA ASP A 43 -8.42 12.23 -6.00
C ASP A 43 -9.92 11.91 -6.02
N ILE A 44 -10.75 12.79 -5.44
CA ILE A 44 -12.20 12.63 -5.40
C ILE A 44 -12.81 12.74 -6.80
N GLU A 45 -12.39 13.71 -7.61
CA GLU A 45 -12.84 13.86 -9.00
C GLU A 45 -12.48 12.62 -9.85
N ILE A 46 -11.28 12.06 -9.67
CA ILE A 46 -10.86 10.84 -10.37
C ILE A 46 -11.79 9.67 -10.01
N VAL A 47 -12.06 9.44 -8.73
CA VAL A 47 -12.95 8.34 -8.31
C VAL A 47 -14.38 8.54 -8.82
N GLN A 48 -14.90 9.77 -8.79
CA GLN A 48 -16.21 10.10 -9.34
C GLN A 48 -16.30 9.75 -10.83
N LEU A 49 -15.33 10.19 -11.64
CA LEU A 49 -15.30 9.92 -13.08
C LEU A 49 -15.14 8.43 -13.41
N LEU A 50 -14.36 7.70 -12.62
CA LEU A 50 -14.24 6.24 -12.76
C LEU A 50 -15.57 5.54 -12.43
N ASN A 51 -16.26 5.99 -11.39
CA ASN A 51 -17.57 5.46 -11.02
C ASN A 51 -18.65 5.81 -12.03
N ASP A 52 -18.65 7.02 -12.58
CA ASP A 52 -19.54 7.41 -13.68
C ASP A 52 -19.32 6.52 -14.92
N TYR A 53 -18.05 6.25 -15.25
CA TYR A 53 -17.73 5.32 -16.33
C TYR A 53 -18.21 3.90 -16.00
N ARG A 54 -17.97 3.38 -14.79
CA ARG A 54 -18.46 2.06 -14.37
C ARG A 54 -19.98 1.96 -14.44
N LEU A 55 -20.70 2.96 -13.97
CA LEU A 55 -22.16 3.05 -14.08
C LEU A 55 -22.62 3.02 -15.55
N SER A 56 -21.92 3.72 -16.45
CA SER A 56 -22.19 3.67 -17.90
C SER A 56 -21.97 2.29 -18.52
N GLN A 57 -21.14 1.45 -17.90
CA GLN A 57 -20.90 0.06 -18.29
C GLN A 57 -21.84 -0.93 -17.58
N GLY A 58 -22.81 -0.46 -16.79
CA GLY A 58 -23.74 -1.30 -16.03
C GLY A 58 -23.12 -1.96 -14.80
N LEU A 59 -22.02 -1.42 -14.28
CA LEU A 59 -21.32 -1.91 -13.09
C LEU A 59 -21.66 -1.08 -11.86
N ASN A 60 -21.45 -1.66 -10.68
CA ASN A 60 -21.56 -0.94 -9.42
C ASN A 60 -20.38 0.03 -9.22
N PRO A 61 -20.60 1.18 -8.56
CA PRO A 61 -19.52 2.07 -8.17
C PRO A 61 -18.60 1.38 -7.15
N LEU A 62 -17.34 1.78 -7.15
CA LEU A 62 -16.34 1.37 -6.16
C LEU A 62 -16.43 2.28 -4.94
N ASN A 63 -16.29 1.70 -3.75
CA ASN A 63 -16.17 2.46 -2.51
C ASN A 63 -14.70 2.75 -2.21
N ILE A 64 -14.41 3.93 -1.65
CA ILE A 64 -13.04 4.27 -1.27
C ILE A 64 -12.65 3.45 -0.03
N LEU A 65 -11.53 2.73 -0.13
CA LEU A 65 -10.95 1.95 0.97
C LEU A 65 -9.67 2.62 1.46
N ASN A 66 -9.71 3.24 2.63
CA ASN A 66 -8.60 4.03 3.19
C ASN A 66 -7.29 3.23 3.31
N VAL A 67 -7.35 1.93 3.63
CA VAL A 67 -6.16 1.06 3.67
C VAL A 67 -5.48 0.98 2.30
N ALA A 68 -6.26 0.84 1.22
CA ALA A 68 -5.74 0.83 -0.14
C ALA A 68 -5.24 2.22 -0.57
N SER A 69 -5.92 3.29 -0.16
CA SER A 69 -5.44 4.67 -0.40
C SER A 69 -4.12 4.96 0.31
N LYS A 70 -3.86 4.37 1.48
CA LYS A 70 -2.57 4.46 2.17
C LYS A 70 -1.45 3.83 1.32
N GLU A 71 -1.68 2.63 0.78
CA GLU A 71 -0.73 1.97 -0.13
C GLU A 71 -0.52 2.77 -1.42
N ALA A 72 -1.60 3.32 -2.01
CA ALA A 72 -1.55 4.17 -3.19
C ALA A 72 -0.76 5.47 -2.94
N ASN A 73 -0.89 6.06 -1.74
CA ASN A 73 -0.18 7.26 -1.32
C ASN A 73 1.33 7.00 -1.22
N ASN A 74 1.71 5.91 -0.56
CA ASN A 74 3.10 5.49 -0.46
C ASN A 74 3.73 5.28 -1.85
N HIS A 75 3.01 4.61 -2.76
CA HIS A 75 3.52 4.35 -4.11
C HIS A 75 3.59 5.60 -4.98
N SER A 76 2.59 6.48 -4.91
CA SER A 76 2.61 7.75 -5.64
C SER A 76 3.74 8.65 -5.17
N LEU A 77 4.04 8.66 -3.86
CA LEU A 77 5.21 9.35 -3.30
C LEU A 77 6.52 8.70 -3.77
N TYR A 78 6.58 7.37 -3.82
CA TYR A 78 7.73 6.65 -4.36
C TYR A 78 8.00 7.03 -5.82
N MET A 79 7.00 6.98 -6.69
CA MET A 79 7.13 7.38 -8.10
C MET A 79 7.53 8.85 -8.24
N ALA A 80 6.95 9.74 -7.44
CA ALA A 80 7.33 11.16 -7.41
C ALA A 80 8.80 11.36 -7.01
N ASN A 81 9.33 10.55 -6.09
CA ASN A 81 10.73 10.60 -5.69
C ASN A 81 11.67 10.01 -6.75
N GLN A 82 11.25 8.97 -7.47
CA GLN A 82 12.03 8.40 -8.58
C GLN A 82 11.99 9.26 -9.85
N GLY A 83 10.89 10.01 -10.05
CA GLY A 83 10.66 10.84 -11.22
C GLY A 83 10.08 10.11 -12.42
N GLU A 84 9.66 8.85 -12.27
CA GLU A 84 9.13 8.00 -13.34
C GLU A 84 7.97 7.11 -12.82
N PRO A 85 6.98 6.78 -13.67
CA PRO A 85 5.92 5.85 -13.29
C PRO A 85 6.45 4.40 -13.27
N SER A 86 6.02 3.61 -12.29
CA SER A 86 6.37 2.18 -12.23
C SER A 86 5.32 1.38 -11.47
N HIS A 87 5.40 0.05 -11.58
CA HIS A 87 4.65 -0.91 -10.75
C HIS A 87 5.55 -1.56 -9.68
N ASP A 88 6.67 -0.91 -9.33
CA ASP A 88 7.63 -1.48 -8.39
C ASP A 88 6.96 -1.83 -7.06
N PHE A 89 7.33 -2.98 -6.51
CA PHE A 89 6.80 -3.49 -5.25
C PHE A 89 5.28 -3.69 -5.21
N PHE A 90 4.60 -3.80 -6.36
CA PHE A 90 3.16 -4.10 -6.41
C PHE A 90 2.80 -5.38 -5.64
N TYR A 91 3.66 -6.41 -5.69
CA TYR A 91 3.45 -7.65 -4.94
C TYR A 91 3.34 -7.40 -3.42
N LEU A 92 4.09 -6.45 -2.89
CA LEU A 92 4.07 -6.10 -1.47
C LEU A 92 2.79 -5.34 -1.11
N ARG A 93 2.38 -4.37 -1.94
CA ARG A 93 1.09 -3.68 -1.76
C ARG A 93 -0.09 -4.66 -1.77
N SER A 94 -0.08 -5.59 -2.72
CA SER A 94 -1.09 -6.66 -2.80
C SER A 94 -1.09 -7.54 -1.54
N GLN A 95 0.09 -7.98 -1.08
CA GLN A 95 0.22 -8.78 0.15
C GLN A 95 -0.25 -8.03 1.40
N ASN A 96 0.07 -6.74 1.52
CA ASN A 96 -0.39 -5.88 2.61
C ASN A 96 -1.92 -5.82 2.64
N LEU A 97 -2.58 -5.64 1.49
CA LEU A 97 -4.03 -5.58 1.41
C LEU A 97 -4.70 -6.94 1.65
N GLN A 98 -4.08 -8.04 1.19
CA GLN A 98 -4.52 -9.39 1.55
C GLN A 98 -4.48 -9.60 3.06
N THR A 99 -3.43 -9.11 3.73
CA THR A 99 -3.26 -9.28 5.19
C THR A 99 -4.17 -8.35 5.98
N ALA A 100 -4.27 -7.08 5.59
CA ALA A 100 -5.01 -6.07 6.33
C ALA A 100 -6.52 -6.23 6.16
N VAL A 101 -7.01 -6.42 4.95
CA VAL A 101 -8.46 -6.38 4.66
C VAL A 101 -8.99 -7.68 4.06
N ASN A 102 -8.21 -8.76 4.12
CA ASN A 102 -8.56 -10.06 3.53
C ASN A 102 -8.85 -10.00 2.02
N ALA A 103 -8.23 -9.06 1.29
CA ALA A 103 -8.40 -8.90 -0.14
C ALA A 103 -8.23 -10.24 -0.89
N LYS A 104 -9.15 -10.56 -1.79
CA LYS A 104 -9.12 -11.75 -2.64
C LYS A 104 -8.46 -11.51 -3.98
N ASP A 105 -8.49 -10.27 -4.44
CA ASP A 105 -7.84 -9.84 -5.68
C ASP A 105 -7.49 -8.36 -5.56
N VAL A 106 -6.36 -7.98 -6.17
CA VAL A 106 -5.83 -6.62 -6.16
C VAL A 106 -5.28 -6.31 -7.55
N SER A 107 -5.63 -5.15 -8.10
CA SER A 107 -5.05 -4.65 -9.36
C SER A 107 -4.70 -3.18 -9.25
N GLU A 108 -3.81 -2.70 -10.12
CA GLU A 108 -3.29 -1.33 -10.04
C GLU A 108 -3.27 -0.65 -11.40
N ASN A 109 -3.67 0.63 -11.41
CA ASN A 109 -3.36 1.55 -12.49
C ASN A 109 -2.42 2.64 -11.95
N VAL A 110 -1.38 2.97 -12.69
CA VAL A 110 -0.50 4.12 -12.40
C VAL A 110 -0.51 5.10 -13.56
N ALA A 111 -0.19 6.36 -13.27
CA ALA A 111 0.02 7.39 -14.28
C ALA A 111 0.87 8.54 -13.72
N TYR A 112 1.25 9.47 -14.58
CA TYR A 112 2.00 10.66 -14.21
C TYR A 112 1.78 11.79 -15.22
N GLY A 113 2.05 13.03 -14.83
CA GLY A 113 2.10 14.20 -15.71
C GLY A 113 0.76 14.82 -16.10
N TYR A 114 -0.36 14.19 -15.79
CA TYR A 114 -1.69 14.79 -15.97
C TYR A 114 -1.92 15.89 -14.92
N THR A 115 -2.76 16.87 -15.23
CA THR A 115 -3.18 17.94 -14.30
C THR A 115 -4.70 18.02 -14.16
N ASN A 116 -5.43 17.23 -14.93
CA ASN A 116 -6.87 17.24 -15.03
C ASN A 116 -7.42 15.80 -14.94
N ALA A 117 -8.38 15.57 -14.04
CA ALA A 117 -8.95 14.24 -13.79
C ALA A 117 -9.55 13.61 -15.06
N GLN A 118 -10.31 14.38 -15.84
CA GLN A 118 -10.93 13.89 -17.07
C GLN A 118 -9.91 13.38 -18.07
N SER A 119 -8.81 14.12 -18.27
CA SER A 119 -7.75 13.70 -19.19
C SER A 119 -7.06 12.42 -18.74
N LEU A 120 -6.81 12.26 -17.44
CA LEU A 120 -6.23 11.07 -16.84
C LEU A 120 -7.16 9.86 -16.98
N VAL A 121 -8.43 10.01 -16.58
CA VAL A 121 -9.42 8.92 -16.64
C VAL A 121 -9.67 8.49 -18.07
N ASN A 122 -9.76 9.43 -19.03
CA ASN A 122 -9.85 9.09 -20.45
C ASN A 122 -8.61 8.32 -20.94
N ALA A 123 -7.41 8.67 -20.49
CA ALA A 123 -6.20 7.94 -20.85
C ALA A 123 -6.23 6.49 -20.34
N TRP A 124 -6.65 6.27 -19.09
CA TRP A 124 -6.82 4.92 -18.56
C TRP A 124 -7.92 4.14 -19.30
N ILE A 125 -9.07 4.76 -19.58
CA ILE A 125 -10.16 4.10 -20.33
C ILE A 125 -9.71 3.71 -21.74
N ASN A 126 -8.89 4.53 -22.40
CA ASN A 126 -8.41 4.23 -23.76
C ASN A 126 -7.28 3.18 -23.79
N SER A 127 -6.67 2.86 -22.64
CA SER A 127 -5.67 1.81 -22.52
C SER A 127 -6.31 0.50 -22.09
N GLU A 128 -6.22 -0.54 -22.92
CA GLU A 128 -6.90 -1.83 -22.66
C GLU A 128 -6.58 -2.43 -21.29
N GLY A 129 -5.29 -2.49 -20.91
CA GLY A 129 -4.87 -3.02 -19.62
C GLY A 129 -5.47 -2.24 -18.43
N HIS A 130 -5.38 -0.91 -18.48
CA HIS A 130 -5.93 -0.06 -17.43
C HIS A 130 -7.47 -0.09 -17.37
N ARG A 131 -8.12 -0.10 -18.55
CA ARG A 131 -9.58 -0.22 -18.66
C ARG A 131 -10.08 -1.53 -18.08
N ASN A 132 -9.38 -2.64 -18.33
CA ASN A 132 -9.77 -3.95 -17.80
C ASN A 132 -9.83 -3.96 -16.26
N ASN A 133 -8.92 -3.26 -15.58
CA ASN A 133 -9.00 -3.08 -14.13
C ASN A 133 -10.23 -2.26 -13.73
N ILE A 134 -10.51 -1.17 -14.43
CA ILE A 134 -11.64 -0.26 -14.15
C ILE A 134 -12.99 -0.97 -14.33
N VAL A 135 -13.14 -1.81 -15.36
CA VAL A 135 -14.42 -2.48 -15.70
C VAL A 135 -14.53 -3.89 -15.15
N ASN A 136 -13.59 -4.35 -14.32
CA ASN A 136 -13.71 -5.66 -13.70
C ASN A 136 -14.87 -5.64 -12.67
N PRO A 137 -15.91 -6.47 -12.86
CA PRO A 137 -17.08 -6.50 -11.97
C PRO A 137 -16.77 -7.10 -10.59
N LEU A 138 -15.62 -7.77 -10.43
CA LEU A 138 -15.25 -8.40 -9.17
C LEU A 138 -14.70 -7.40 -8.14
N PHE A 139 -14.26 -6.21 -8.56
CA PHE A 139 -13.79 -5.18 -7.65
C PHE A 139 -14.95 -4.39 -7.06
N THR A 140 -14.89 -4.18 -5.75
CA THR A 140 -15.88 -3.42 -4.97
C THR A 140 -15.27 -2.19 -4.32
N GLU A 141 -13.95 -2.18 -4.13
CA GLU A 141 -13.24 -1.08 -3.47
C GLU A 141 -12.16 -0.47 -4.36
N ILE A 142 -11.80 0.78 -4.05
CA ILE A 142 -10.70 1.52 -4.67
C ILE A 142 -9.86 2.26 -3.63
N GLY A 143 -8.54 2.15 -3.74
CA GLY A 143 -7.59 3.09 -3.16
C GLY A 143 -7.13 4.10 -4.21
N ILE A 144 -6.98 5.36 -3.83
CA ILE A 144 -6.56 6.45 -4.72
C ILE A 144 -5.54 7.33 -4.00
N ALA A 145 -4.51 7.78 -4.72
CA ALA A 145 -3.70 8.90 -4.27
C ALA A 145 -3.02 9.61 -5.44
N THR A 146 -2.87 10.93 -5.28
CA THR A 146 -2.05 11.79 -6.11
C THR A 146 -0.92 12.40 -5.29
N LYS A 147 0.31 12.38 -5.81
CA LYS A 147 1.47 13.08 -5.23
C LYS A 147 2.25 13.86 -6.27
N GLN A 148 2.74 15.04 -5.89
CA GLN A 148 3.56 15.88 -6.75
C GLN A 148 5.04 15.65 -6.47
N ASP A 149 5.86 15.62 -7.52
CA ASP A 149 7.30 15.79 -7.38
C ASP A 149 7.67 17.27 -7.12
N LYS A 150 8.96 17.51 -6.91
CA LYS A 150 9.52 18.86 -6.68
C LYS A 150 9.29 19.85 -7.82
N ASN A 151 8.93 19.39 -9.02
CA ASN A 151 8.67 20.20 -10.20
C ASN A 151 7.15 20.42 -10.41
N GLY A 152 6.30 19.94 -9.49
CA GLY A 152 4.85 20.04 -9.59
C GLY A 152 4.22 19.01 -10.54
N LYS A 153 4.97 17.99 -10.98
CA LYS A 153 4.42 16.91 -11.81
C LYS A 153 3.68 15.94 -10.91
N ASN A 154 2.40 15.67 -11.22
CA ASN A 154 1.59 14.71 -10.48
C ASN A 154 1.94 13.27 -10.86
N TYR A 155 1.84 12.37 -9.88
CA TYR A 155 1.93 10.91 -10.00
C TYR A 155 0.70 10.32 -9.32
N TYR A 156 0.14 9.28 -9.93
CA TYR A 156 -1.17 8.73 -9.59
C TYR A 156 -1.05 7.23 -9.38
N THR A 157 -1.73 6.74 -8.35
CA THR A 157 -1.94 5.30 -8.14
C THR A 157 -3.41 5.06 -7.81
N ASN A 158 -4.04 4.14 -8.55
CA ASN A 158 -5.33 3.56 -8.21
C ASN A 158 -5.13 2.08 -7.91
N ILE A 159 -5.66 1.61 -6.78
CA ILE A 159 -5.62 0.20 -6.41
C ILE A 159 -7.05 -0.32 -6.32
N PHE A 160 -7.41 -1.25 -7.18
CA PHE A 160 -8.73 -1.90 -7.18
C PHE A 160 -8.66 -3.14 -6.29
N VAL A 161 -9.66 -3.31 -5.43
CA VAL A 161 -9.66 -4.41 -4.44
C VAL A 161 -10.99 -5.16 -4.48
N LYS A 162 -10.88 -6.48 -4.46
CA LYS A 162 -11.97 -7.41 -4.21
C LYS A 162 -11.83 -7.89 -2.78
N LEU A 163 -12.86 -7.68 -1.96
CA LEU A 163 -12.93 -8.22 -0.60
C LEU A 163 -13.51 -9.64 -0.57
#